data_AF-A0A7J6XCH8-F1
#
_entry.id   AF-A0A7J6XCH8-F1
#
_cell.length_a   1.000
_cell.length_b   1.000
_cell.length_c   1.000
_cell.angle_alpha   90.00
_cell.angle_beta   90.00
_cell.angle_gamma   90.00
#
_symmetry.space_group_name_H-M   'P 1'
#
loop_
_entity.id
_entity.type
_entity.pdbx_description
1 polymer ?
#
loop_
_entity_poly.entity_id
_entity_poly.type
_entity_poly.pdbx_seq_one_letter_code
_entity_poly.pdbx_strand_id
1 'polypeptide(L)' 'MDGGLYEHYPQYRKYLQDAVDELLGSEISKNVIIEHSKDGSGIGAAQLAAANSKYASKPLTE' A
#
# COMPACT_ATOMS: atom_id res chain seq x y z
N MET A 1 -0.46 1.75 -3.74
CA MET A 1 0.42 2.10 -4.87
C MET A 1 1.61 2.85 -4.33
N ASP A 2 2.81 2.41 -4.70
CA ASP A 2 4.08 3.03 -4.32
C ASP A 2 4.89 3.28 -5.60
N GLY A 3 5.91 4.10 -5.53
CA GLY A 3 6.83 4.38 -6.63
C GLY A 3 6.73 5.81 -7.19
N GLY A 4 7.89 6.32 -7.63
CA GLY A 4 8.07 7.73 -7.95
C GLY A 4 7.15 8.28 -9.05
N LEU A 5 6.70 7.44 -9.99
CA LEU A 5 5.76 7.87 -11.03
C LEU A 5 4.36 8.17 -10.46
N TYR A 6 3.87 7.31 -9.56
CA TYR A 6 2.58 7.51 -8.90
C TYR A 6 2.65 8.62 -7.82
N GLU A 7 3.81 8.80 -7.17
CA GLU A 7 4.03 9.83 -6.15
C GLU A 7 4.18 11.24 -6.76
N HIS A 8 4.98 11.40 -7.81
CA HIS A 8 5.42 12.72 -8.29
C HIS A 8 4.69 13.22 -9.54
N TYR A 9 3.88 12.39 -10.21
CA TYR A 9 3.16 12.78 -11.43
C TYR A 9 1.64 12.67 -11.24
N PRO A 10 0.97 13.77 -10.82
CA PRO A 10 -0.48 13.76 -10.56
C PRO A 10 -1.32 13.35 -11.77
N GLN A 11 -0.90 13.70 -12.99
CA GLN A 11 -1.59 13.32 -14.22
C GLN A 11 -1.57 11.80 -14.42
N TYR A 12 -0.44 11.15 -14.16
CA TYR A 12 -0.33 9.70 -14.23
C TYR A 12 -1.27 9.03 -13.23
N ARG A 13 -1.32 9.52 -11.99
CA ARG A 13 -2.26 9.02 -10.97
C ARG A 13 -3.71 9.12 -11.44
N LYS A 14 -4.08 10.27 -12.01
CA LYS A 14 -5.43 10.50 -12.53
C LYS A 14 -5.76 9.54 -13.68
N TYR A 15 -4.91 9.46 -14.70
CA TYR A 15 -5.15 8.57 -15.83
C TYR A 15 -5.21 7.10 -15.42
N LEU A 16 -4.44 6.69 -14.42
CA LEU A 16 -4.51 5.34 -13.88
C LEU A 16 -5.86 5.06 -13.20
N GLN A 17 -6.39 6.01 -12.42
CA GLN A 17 -7.73 5.87 -11.82
C GLN A 17 -8.83 5.86 -12.88
N ASP A 18 -8.79 6.82 -13.82
CA ASP A 18 -9.76 6.91 -14.92
C ASP A 18 -9.78 5.60 -15.74
N ALA A 19 -8.61 5.02 -16.05
CA ALA A 19 -8.51 3.77 -16.78
C ALA A 19 -9.06 2.57 -16.00
N VAL A 20 -8.86 2.52 -14.68
CA VAL A 20 -9.44 1.45 -13.84
C VAL A 20 -10.96 1.57 -13.77
N ASP A 21 -11.48 2.79 -13.65
CA ASP A 21 -12.92 3.06 -13.67
C ASP A 21 -13.56 2.64 -15.00
N GLU A 22 -12.89 2.92 -16.12
CA GLU A 22 -13.33 2.50 -17.46
C GLU A 22 -13.34 0.98 -17.61
N LEU A 23 -12.27 0.30 -17.16
CA LEU A 23 -12.12 -1.15 -17.30
C LEU A 23 -13.11 -1.95 -16.44
N LEU A 24 -13.39 -1.49 -15.22
CA LEU A 24 -14.29 -2.16 -14.29
C LEU A 24 -15.75 -1.74 -14.47
N GLY A 25 -15.98 -0.59 -15.09
CA GLY A 25 -17.29 0.05 -15.15
C GLY A 25 -17.65 0.77 -13.84
N SER A 26 -18.54 1.76 -13.94
CA SER A 26 -18.88 2.69 -12.85
C SER A 26 -19.47 2.05 -11.60
N GLU A 27 -20.09 0.88 -11.70
CA GLU A 27 -20.71 0.20 -10.55
C GLU A 27 -19.70 -0.63 -9.75
N ILE A 28 -18.75 -1.28 -10.43
CA ILE A 28 -17.77 -2.15 -9.78
C ILE A 28 -16.59 -1.33 -9.25
N SER A 29 -16.17 -0.29 -9.99
CA SER A 29 -15.08 0.62 -9.61
C SER A 29 -15.26 1.28 -8.25
N LYS A 30 -16.51 1.58 -7.84
CA LYS A 30 -16.84 2.12 -6.51
C LYS A 30 -16.34 1.25 -5.34
N ASN A 31 -16.11 -0.04 -5.57
CA ASN A 31 -15.59 -0.97 -4.57
C ASN A 31 -14.06 -1.06 -4.55
N VAL A 32 -13.36 -0.30 -5.39
CA VAL A 32 -11.91 -0.31 -5.53
C VAL A 32 -11.34 1.03 -5.08
N ILE A 33 -10.35 1.00 -4.18
CA ILE A 33 -9.63 2.18 -3.72
C ILE A 33 -8.17 2.03 -4.08
N ILE A 34 -7.63 3.01 -4.81
CA ILE A 34 -6.21 3.05 -5.18
C ILE A 34 -5.53 4.09 -4.30
N GLU A 35 -4.92 3.64 -3.21
CA GLU A 35 -4.27 4.50 -2.23
C GLU A 35 -2.75 4.56 -2.40
N HIS A 36 -2.14 5.70 -2.06
CA HIS A 36 -0.68 5.83 -2.01
C HIS A 36 -0.13 5.19 -0.73
N SER A 37 0.78 4.22 -0.85
CA SER A 37 1.48 3.62 0.29
C SER A 37 2.94 4.03 0.22
N LYS A 38 3.30 5.07 0.98
CA LYS A 38 4.65 5.61 1.01
C LYS A 38 5.56 4.71 1.84
N ASP A 39 6.67 4.28 1.26
CA ASP A 39 7.66 3.40 1.91
C ASP A 39 7.05 2.10 2.47
N GLY A 40 6.01 1.59 1.80
CA GLY A 40 5.27 0.42 2.26
C GLY A 40 6.14 -0.83 2.38
N SER A 41 7.19 -0.93 1.57
CA SER A 41 8.17 -2.02 1.65
C SER A 41 9.01 -1.98 2.93
N GLY A 42 9.46 -0.80 3.36
CA GLY A 42 10.26 -0.63 4.56
C GLY A 42 9.44 -0.87 5.84
N ILE A 43 8.29 -0.21 5.96
CA ILE A 43 7.39 -0.39 7.12
C ILE A 43 6.84 -1.81 7.14
N GLY A 44 6.45 -2.37 5.99
CA GLY A 44 5.96 -3.73 5.88
C GLY A 44 7.00 -4.76 6.31
N ALA A 45 8.26 -4.59 5.92
CA ALA A 45 9.35 -5.46 6.38
C ALA A 45 9.54 -5.40 7.90
N ALA A 46 9.48 -4.20 8.49
CA ALA A 46 9.58 -4.02 9.94
C ALA A 46 8.40 -4.67 10.68
N GLN A 47 7.17 -4.50 10.18
CA GLN A 47 5.97 -5.13 10.74
C GLN A 47 6.05 -6.65 10.66
N LEU A 48 6.49 -7.20 9.53
CA LEU A 48 6.65 -8.64 9.35
C LEU A 48 7.72 -9.20 10.30
N ALA A 49 8.84 -8.49 10.47
CA ALA A 49 9.88 -8.85 11.42
C ALA A 49 9.39 -8.81 12.88
N ALA A 50 8.57 -7.82 13.25
CA ALA A 50 7.98 -7.73 14.58
C ALA A 50 7.00 -8.88 14.85
N ALA A 51 6.12 -9.20 13.90
CA ALA A 51 5.16 -10.31 14.02
C ALA A 51 5.84 -11.68 14.11
N ASN A 52 7.04 -11.82 13.53
CA ASN A 52 7.84 -13.05 13.57
C ASN A 52 9.04 -12.95 14.53
N SER A 53 8.98 -12.01 15.47
CA SER A 53 10.09 -11.76 16.38
C SER A 53 10.32 -12.94 17.31
N LYS A 54 11.58 -13.44 17.34
CA LYS A 54 12.03 -14.44 18.33
C LYS A 54 11.96 -13.94 19.77
N TYR A 55 11.76 -12.64 19.96
CA TYR A 55 11.68 -12.00 21.26
C TYR A 55 10.24 -11.83 21.76
N ALA A 56 9.23 -12.17 20.96
CA ALA A 56 7.82 -12.06 21.36
C ALA A 56 7.43 -12.97 22.55
N SER A 57 8.18 -14.05 22.78
CA SER A 57 7.96 -15.01 23.87
C SER A 57 8.98 -14.93 24.99
N LYS A 58 9.96 -14.00 24.94
CA LYS A 58 10.91 -13.83 26.03
C LYS A 58 10.22 -13.02 27.13
N PRO A 59 9.99 -13.58 28.33
CA PRO A 59 9.50 -12.78 29.44
C PRO A 59 10.51 -11.67 29.71
N LEU A 60 10.00 -10.46 29.95
CA LEU A 60 10.77 -9.34 30.49
C LEU A 60 11.26 -9.75 31.89
N THR A 61 12.41 -10.42 31.97
CA THR A 61 13.15 -10.55 33.22
C THR A 61 14.27 -9.53 33.20
N GLU A 62 14.22 -8.64 34.19
CA GLU A 62 15.18 -7.58 34.52
C GLU A 62 16.62 -8.09 34.65
#